data_AF-A0A7J2LTH9-F1
#
_entry.id   AF-A0A7J2LTH9-F1
#
_cell.length_a   1.000
_cell.length_b   1.000
_cell.length_c   1.000
_cell.angle_alpha   90.00
_cell.angle_beta   90.00
_cell.angle_gamma   90.00
#
_symmetry.space_group_name_H-M   'P 1'
#
loop_
_entity.id
_entity.type
_entity.pdbx_description
1 polymer ?
#
loop_
_entity_poly.entity_id
_entity_poly.type
_entity_poly.pdbx_seq_one_letter_code
_entity_poly.pdbx_strand_id
1 'polypeptide(L)'
;MEGSKEREVSKGDVLNSLIGGIICFFTMTILPGIMDMLFREILVFLGIIGVMAFDSYRIAHAIIFFGITYLVCGFLGGLYTGYKVETRLNLFLFITASIGFIFFVILLYHMGDLTLPNVYIDVIIPALMGSFIGVYLGGYTIIWPYRHEEETSTPTINLDFGGGKTEE
;
A
#
# COMPACT_ATOMS: atom_id res chain seq x y z
N MET A 1 -17.78 33.56 -11.34
CA MET A 1 -16.89 33.44 -10.17
C MET A 1 -17.55 32.50 -9.20
N GLU A 2 -17.44 31.19 -9.44
CA GLU A 2 -17.94 30.16 -8.54
C GLU A 2 -16.84 29.82 -7.54
N GLY A 3 -17.14 30.05 -6.27
CA GLY A 3 -16.23 29.86 -5.15
C GLY A 3 -15.76 28.41 -5.08
N SER A 4 -14.45 28.24 -5.26
CA SER A 4 -13.71 27.06 -4.84
C SER A 4 -13.95 26.83 -3.35
N LYS A 5 -14.89 25.94 -3.02
CA LYS A 5 -14.97 25.34 -1.69
C LYS A 5 -13.70 24.52 -1.51
N GLU A 6 -12.66 25.16 -0.96
CA GLU A 6 -11.61 24.46 -0.25
C GLU A 6 -12.29 23.67 0.87
N ARG A 7 -12.66 22.42 0.57
CA ARG A 7 -13.12 21.46 1.59
C ARG A 7 -11.91 21.21 2.48
N GLU A 8 -11.91 21.83 3.66
CA GLU A 8 -10.87 21.71 4.66
C GLU A 8 -10.55 20.23 4.91
N VAL A 9 -9.25 19.93 4.94
CA VAL A 9 -8.72 18.63 5.35
C VAL A 9 -9.29 18.30 6.72
N SER A 10 -10.15 17.29 6.81
CA SER A 10 -10.71 16.86 8.08
C SER A 10 -9.59 16.25 8.93
N LYS A 11 -9.45 16.71 10.18
CA LYS A 11 -8.45 16.18 11.13
C LYS A 11 -8.58 14.66 11.30
N GLY A 12 -9.78 14.10 11.08
CA GLY A 12 -10.03 12.66 11.11
C GLY A 12 -9.31 11.89 10.01
N ASP A 13 -9.21 12.44 8.80
CA ASP A 13 -8.58 11.75 7.66
C ASP A 13 -7.06 11.64 7.84
N VAL A 14 -6.46 12.70 8.39
CA VAL A 14 -5.04 12.72 8.76
C VAL A 14 -4.75 11.70 9.85
N LEU A 15 -5.61 11.60 10.87
CA LEU A 15 -5.47 10.63 11.94
C LEU A 15 -5.59 9.19 11.42
N ASN A 16 -6.53 8.93 10.52
CA ASN A 16 -6.71 7.62 9.90
C ASN A 16 -5.50 7.23 9.03
N SER A 17 -4.95 8.17 8.26
CA SER A 17 -3.72 7.96 7.49
C SER A 17 -2.51 7.70 8.39
N LEU A 18 -2.42 8.38 9.54
CA LEU A 18 -1.39 8.13 10.55
C LEU A 18 -1.50 6.71 11.11
N ILE A 19 -2.71 6.26 11.45
CA ILE A 19 -2.96 4.90 11.96
C ILE A 19 -2.60 3.85 10.90
N GLY A 20 -2.99 4.07 9.63
CA GLY A 20 -2.58 3.21 8.52
C GLY A 20 -1.05 3.12 8.38
N GLY A 21 -0.36 4.25 8.56
CA GLY A 21 1.11 4.30 8.53
C GLY A 21 1.74 3.52 9.68
N ILE A 22 1.14 3.60 10.88
CA ILE A 22 1.55 2.81 12.05
C ILE A 22 1.35 1.31 11.80
N ILE A 23 0.21 0.90 11.23
CA ILE A 23 -0.05 -0.50 10.86
C ILE A 23 0.99 -0.98 9.84
N CYS A 24 1.27 -0.18 8.82
CA CYS A 24 2.32 -0.47 7.84
C CYS A 24 3.69 -0.63 8.52
N PHE A 25 4.05 0.24 9.46
CA PHE A 25 5.30 0.15 10.19
C PHE A 25 5.42 -1.12 11.05
N PHE A 26 4.39 -1.44 11.84
CA PHE A 26 4.40 -2.64 12.68
C PHE A 26 4.48 -3.93 11.85
N THR A 27 3.69 -4.01 10.78
CA THR A 27 3.74 -5.16 9.87
C THR A 27 5.11 -5.27 9.20
N MET A 28 5.68 -4.16 8.75
CA MET A 28 7.02 -4.11 8.15
C MET A 28 8.15 -4.46 9.11
N THR A 29 7.94 -4.33 10.42
CA THR A 29 8.92 -4.72 11.44
C THR A 29 8.82 -6.21 11.79
N ILE A 30 7.60 -6.73 11.94
CA ILE A 30 7.36 -8.09 12.45
C ILE A 30 7.39 -9.13 11.33
N LEU A 31 6.74 -8.84 10.20
CA LEU A 31 6.51 -9.81 9.12
C LEU A 31 7.82 -10.31 8.46
N PRO A 32 8.85 -9.47 8.20
CA PRO A 32 10.09 -9.98 7.64
C PRO A 32 10.77 -11.00 8.54
N GLY A 33 10.79 -10.78 9.86
CA GLY A 33 11.42 -11.71 10.79
C GLY A 33 10.72 -13.08 10.83
N ILE A 34 9.38 -13.08 10.81
CA ILE A 34 8.60 -14.33 10.74
C ILE A 34 8.87 -15.05 9.41
N MET A 35 8.84 -14.31 8.29
CA MET A 35 9.04 -14.90 6.97
C MET A 35 10.46 -15.43 6.78
N ASP A 36 11.49 -14.76 7.31
CA ASP A 36 12.88 -15.23 7.28
C ASP A 36 13.05 -16.55 8.04
N MET A 37 12.45 -16.65 9.24
CA MET A 37 12.46 -17.88 10.01
C MET A 37 11.80 -19.04 9.26
N LEU A 38 10.61 -18.81 8.69
CA LEU A 38 9.89 -19.83 7.90
C LEU A 38 10.66 -20.21 6.63
N PHE A 39 11.23 -19.23 5.93
CA PHE A 39 11.99 -19.48 4.71
C PHE A 39 13.23 -20.32 4.99
N ARG A 40 13.94 -20.03 6.08
CA ARG A 40 15.08 -20.81 6.54
C ARG A 40 14.67 -22.23 6.90
N GLU A 41 13.54 -22.41 7.60
CA GLU A 41 13.03 -23.73 7.96
C GLU A 41 12.68 -24.58 6.72
N ILE A 42 12.06 -23.97 5.71
CA ILE A 42 11.78 -24.62 4.42
C ILE A 42 13.09 -25.07 3.75
N LEU A 43 14.11 -24.22 3.72
CA LEU A 43 15.41 -24.57 3.12
C LEU A 43 16.13 -25.69 3.86
N VAL A 44 16.02 -25.74 5.20
CA VAL A 44 16.53 -26.85 6.01
C VAL A 44 15.77 -28.13 5.73
N PHE A 45 14.44 -28.06 5.70
CA PHE A 45 13.57 -29.21 5.43
C PHE A 45 13.83 -29.82 4.04
N LEU A 46 14.07 -29.00 3.03
CA LEU A 46 14.45 -29.44 1.68
C LEU A 46 15.92 -29.91 1.57
N GLY A 47 16.74 -29.71 2.61
CA GLY A 47 18.16 -30.07 2.62
C GLY A 47 19.04 -29.19 1.71
N ILE A 48 18.55 -28.01 1.31
CA ILE A 48 19.22 -27.12 0.34
C ILE A 48 19.77 -25.84 0.97
N ILE A 49 19.97 -25.83 2.30
CA ILE A 49 20.43 -24.66 3.07
C ILE A 49 21.71 -24.02 2.51
N GLY A 50 22.57 -24.81 1.85
CA GLY A 50 23.80 -24.34 1.21
C GLY A 50 23.58 -23.31 0.10
N VAL A 51 22.36 -23.18 -0.45
CA VAL A 51 22.03 -22.14 -1.43
C VAL A 51 22.27 -20.72 -0.88
N MET A 52 22.16 -20.53 0.45
CA MET A 52 22.39 -19.25 1.11
C MET A 52 23.83 -18.72 0.94
N ALA A 53 24.79 -19.59 0.59
CA ALA A 53 26.18 -19.20 0.39
C ALA A 53 26.45 -18.52 -0.97
N PHE A 54 25.51 -18.56 -1.91
CA PHE A 54 25.67 -17.99 -3.25
C PHE A 54 25.14 -16.55 -3.31
N ASP A 55 25.84 -15.63 -3.96
CA ASP A 55 25.37 -14.25 -4.11
C ASP A 55 24.03 -14.14 -4.86
N SER A 56 23.75 -15.06 -5.79
CA SER A 56 22.46 -15.13 -6.47
C SER A 56 21.29 -15.36 -5.53
N TYR A 57 21.52 -16.00 -4.38
CA TYR A 57 20.51 -16.19 -3.35
C TYR A 57 20.05 -14.87 -2.76
N ARG A 58 20.97 -13.92 -2.49
CA ARG A 58 20.60 -12.62 -1.91
C ARG A 58 19.60 -11.87 -2.77
N ILE A 59 19.83 -11.82 -4.08
CA ILE A 59 18.95 -11.12 -5.03
C ILE A 59 17.59 -11.83 -5.09
N ALA A 60 17.57 -13.15 -5.21
CA ALA A 60 16.32 -13.93 -5.23
C ALA A 60 15.54 -13.76 -3.92
N HIS A 61 16.23 -13.80 -2.78
CA HIS A 61 15.66 -13.58 -1.46
C HIS A 61 15.02 -12.20 -1.35
N ALA A 62 15.70 -11.14 -1.76
CA ALA A 62 15.17 -9.78 -1.75
C ALA A 62 13.90 -9.64 -2.62
N ILE A 63 13.86 -10.27 -3.80
CA ILE A 63 12.68 -10.25 -4.69
C ILE A 63 11.50 -11.01 -4.07
N ILE A 64 11.76 -12.16 -3.45
CA ILE A 64 10.71 -12.94 -2.78
C ILE A 64 10.15 -12.13 -1.61
N PHE A 65 11.01 -11.56 -0.77
CA PHE A 65 10.62 -10.77 0.39
C PHE A 65 9.92 -9.47 0.02
N PHE A 66 10.31 -8.85 -1.09
CA PHE A 66 9.56 -7.76 -1.70
C PHE A 66 8.07 -8.12 -1.86
N GLY A 67 7.78 -9.27 -2.46
CA GLY A 67 6.40 -9.70 -2.74
C GLY A 67 5.64 -10.19 -1.52
N ILE A 68 6.22 -11.12 -0.75
CA ILE A 68 5.48 -11.81 0.33
C ILE A 68 5.41 -10.99 1.62
N THR A 69 6.35 -10.05 1.80
CA THR A 69 6.48 -9.28 3.03
C THR A 69 6.17 -7.82 2.77
N TYR A 70 7.04 -7.10 2.06
CA TYR A 70 6.96 -5.64 1.99
C TYR A 70 5.72 -5.14 1.24
N LEU A 71 5.33 -5.82 0.16
CA LEU A 71 4.10 -5.51 -0.57
C LEU A 71 2.86 -5.77 0.29
N VAL A 72 2.82 -6.87 1.05
CA VAL A 72 1.71 -7.20 1.95
C VAL A 72 1.59 -6.20 3.11
N CYS A 73 2.72 -5.76 3.68
CA CYS A 73 2.74 -4.74 4.73
C CYS A 73 2.14 -3.42 4.23
N GLY A 74 2.58 -2.97 3.05
CA GLY A 74 2.00 -1.79 2.41
C GLY A 74 0.51 -1.97 2.14
N PHE A 75 0.13 -3.13 1.59
CA PHE A 75 -1.27 -3.45 1.28
C PHE A 75 -2.19 -3.33 2.50
N LEU A 76 -1.79 -3.89 3.64
CA LEU A 76 -2.57 -3.81 4.89
C LEU A 76 -2.74 -2.36 5.39
N GLY A 77 -1.66 -1.57 5.36
CA GLY A 77 -1.71 -0.15 5.74
C GLY A 77 -2.60 0.68 4.80
N GLY A 78 -2.49 0.43 3.49
CA GLY A 78 -3.32 1.07 2.47
C GLY A 78 -4.79 0.67 2.53
N LEU A 79 -5.08 -0.60 2.82
CA LEU A 79 -6.43 -1.11 3.02
C LEU A 79 -7.12 -0.39 4.17
N TYR A 80 -6.43 -0.21 5.30
CA TYR A 80 -6.97 0.53 6.45
C TYR A 80 -7.26 1.99 6.10
N THR A 81 -6.29 2.69 5.49
CA THR A 81 -6.46 4.10 5.11
C THR A 81 -7.57 4.26 4.06
N GLY A 82 -7.64 3.35 3.09
CA GLY A 82 -8.64 3.38 2.03
C GLY A 82 -10.07 3.10 2.50
N TYR A 83 -10.24 2.32 3.57
CA TYR A 83 -11.57 2.10 4.17
C TYR A 83 -12.14 3.34 4.87
N LYS A 84 -11.26 4.21 5.37
CA LYS A 84 -11.66 5.34 6.22
C LYS A 84 -11.65 6.70 5.53
N VAL A 85 -10.99 6.82 4.38
CA VAL A 85 -10.78 8.10 3.70
C VAL A 85 -11.34 8.06 2.29
N GLU A 86 -12.47 8.75 2.09
CA GLU A 86 -13.16 8.82 0.78
C GLU A 86 -12.63 9.96 -0.11
N THR A 87 -12.09 11.03 0.47
CA THR A 87 -11.69 12.25 -0.27
C THR A 87 -10.16 12.36 -0.40
N ARG A 88 -9.66 12.67 -1.61
CA ARG A 88 -8.21 12.80 -1.93
C ARG A 88 -7.35 11.59 -1.51
N LEU A 89 -7.89 10.39 -1.71
CA LEU A 89 -7.25 9.12 -1.34
C LEU A 89 -5.76 9.03 -1.73
N ASN A 90 -5.41 9.39 -2.97
CA ASN A 90 -4.03 9.31 -3.46
C ASN A 90 -3.03 10.09 -2.58
N LEU A 91 -3.42 11.25 -2.07
CA LEU A 91 -2.58 12.07 -1.17
C LEU A 91 -2.44 11.42 0.21
N PHE A 92 -3.54 10.90 0.77
CA PHE A 92 -3.50 10.23 2.07
C PHE A 92 -2.78 8.88 2.05
N LEU A 93 -2.84 8.14 0.94
CA LEU A 93 -2.07 6.91 0.74
C LEU A 93 -0.57 7.22 0.64
N PHE A 94 -0.20 8.28 -0.07
CA PHE A 94 1.19 8.73 -0.12
C PHE A 94 1.73 9.08 1.28
N ILE A 95 0.93 9.77 2.09
CA ILE A 95 1.26 10.08 3.49
C ILE A 95 1.39 8.78 4.32
N THR A 96 0.45 7.86 4.19
CA THR A 96 0.49 6.55 4.88
C THR A 96 1.77 5.78 4.57
N ALA A 97 2.13 5.65 3.29
CA ALA A 97 3.35 4.96 2.86
C ALA A 97 4.62 5.66 3.37
N SER A 98 4.65 6.99 3.28
CA SER A 98 5.80 7.79 3.72
C SER A 98 6.02 7.67 5.23
N ILE A 99 4.96 7.77 6.02
CA ILE A 99 5.04 7.62 7.49
C ILE A 99 5.58 6.24 7.84
N GLY A 100 4.97 5.16 7.30
CA GLY A 100 5.41 3.80 7.59
C GLY A 100 6.87 3.56 7.22
N PHE A 101 7.30 4.03 6.06
CA PHE A 101 8.67 3.89 5.59
C PHE A 101 9.68 4.71 6.40
N ILE A 102 9.37 5.97 6.74
CA ILE A 102 10.26 6.83 7.54
C ILE A 102 10.49 6.21 8.93
N PHE A 103 9.42 5.75 9.60
CA PHE A 103 9.55 5.09 10.89
C PHE A 103 10.39 3.80 10.79
N PHE A 104 10.22 3.03 9.71
CA PHE A 104 11.03 1.83 9.47
C PHE A 104 12.52 2.16 9.29
N VAL A 105 12.86 3.19 8.51
CA VAL A 105 14.26 3.62 8.33
C VAL A 105 14.86 4.13 9.63
N ILE A 106 14.11 4.89 10.43
CA ILE A 106 14.57 5.34 11.76
C ILE A 106 14.84 4.14 12.67
N LEU A 107 14.00 3.12 12.64
CA LEU A 107 14.20 1.89 13.41
C LEU A 107 15.48 1.16 12.96
N LEU A 108 15.68 1.00 11.65
CA LEU A 108 16.89 0.41 11.07
C LEU A 108 18.16 1.17 11.47
N TYR A 109 18.08 2.51 11.52
CA TYR A 109 19.17 3.35 12.01
C TYR A 109 19.48 3.07 13.48
N HIS A 110 18.45 2.96 14.31
CA HIS A 110 18.62 2.70 15.74
C HIS A 110 19.18 1.30 16.02
N MET A 111 18.83 0.29 15.22
CA MET A 111 19.36 -1.07 15.34
C MET A 111 20.81 -1.20 14.82
N GLY A 112 21.33 -0.20 14.10
CA GLY A 112 22.70 -0.19 13.59
C GLY A 112 22.88 -0.93 12.25
N ASP A 113 21.80 -1.47 11.68
CA ASP A 113 21.83 -2.26 10.44
C ASP A 113 22.18 -1.43 9.20
N LEU A 114 21.98 -0.11 9.23
CA LEU A 114 22.31 0.79 8.11
C LEU A 114 23.81 0.90 7.80
N THR A 115 24.67 0.36 8.66
CA THR A 115 26.13 0.37 8.46
C THR A 115 26.61 -0.69 7.47
N LEU A 116 25.76 -1.65 7.10
CA LEU A 116 26.10 -2.72 6.17
C LEU A 116 25.82 -2.30 4.72
N PRO A 117 26.81 -2.33 3.80
CA PRO A 117 26.65 -1.88 2.41
C PRO A 117 25.57 -2.64 1.63
N ASN A 118 25.21 -3.85 2.08
CA ASN A 118 24.21 -4.70 1.44
C ASN A 118 22.76 -4.40 1.84
N VAL A 119 22.55 -3.72 2.98
CA VAL A 119 21.19 -3.45 3.51
C VAL A 119 20.38 -2.54 2.59
N TYR A 120 21.05 -1.69 1.81
CA TYR A 120 20.37 -0.81 0.86
C TYR A 120 19.62 -1.60 -0.23
N ILE A 121 20.29 -2.57 -0.85
CA ILE A 121 19.74 -3.38 -1.94
C ILE A 121 18.82 -4.49 -1.41
N ASP A 122 19.18 -5.09 -0.28
CA ASP A 122 18.49 -6.28 0.22
C ASP A 122 17.24 -5.93 1.03
N VAL A 123 17.18 -4.72 1.62
CA VAL A 123 16.11 -4.32 2.55
C VAL A 123 15.47 -3.00 2.15
N ILE A 124 16.24 -1.91 1.98
CA ILE A 124 15.67 -0.56 1.83
C ILE A 124 14.92 -0.39 0.50
N ILE A 125 15.51 -0.78 -0.62
CA ILE A 125 14.86 -0.66 -1.94
C ILE A 125 13.59 -1.53 -1.99
N PRO A 126 13.63 -2.83 -1.64
CA PRO A 126 12.43 -3.67 -1.54
C PRO A 126 11.37 -3.10 -0.60
N ALA A 127 11.76 -2.61 0.58
CA ALA A 127 10.85 -2.02 1.55
C ALA A 127 10.16 -0.78 0.98
N LEU A 128 10.92 0.15 0.40
CA LEU A 128 10.38 1.37 -0.20
C LEU A 128 9.39 1.03 -1.31
N MET A 129 9.81 0.24 -2.29
CA MET A 129 8.94 -0.12 -3.41
C MET A 129 7.71 -0.89 -2.93
N GLY A 130 7.88 -1.85 -2.02
CA GLY A 130 6.81 -2.71 -1.52
C GLY A 130 5.78 -1.92 -0.72
N SER A 131 6.23 -1.02 0.15
CA SER A 131 5.34 -0.13 0.91
C SER A 131 4.51 0.76 0.00
N PHE A 132 5.15 1.45 -0.95
CA PHE A 132 4.42 2.34 -1.86
C PHE A 132 3.47 1.58 -2.77
N ILE A 133 3.94 0.54 -3.46
CA ILE A 133 3.09 -0.25 -4.36
C ILE A 133 1.94 -0.92 -3.58
N GLY A 134 2.25 -1.50 -2.42
CA GLY A 134 1.29 -2.15 -1.54
C GLY A 134 0.22 -1.19 -1.04
N VAL A 135 0.59 -0.04 -0.47
CA VAL A 135 -0.37 0.95 0.06
C VAL A 135 -1.33 1.42 -1.02
N TYR A 136 -0.82 1.64 -2.23
CA TYR A 136 -1.65 1.99 -3.38
C TYR A 136 -2.63 0.86 -3.74
N LEU A 137 -2.14 -0.38 -3.89
CA LEU A 137 -3.00 -1.54 -4.16
C LEU A 137 -4.09 -1.71 -3.10
N GLY A 138 -3.73 -1.63 -1.81
CA GLY A 138 -4.67 -1.76 -0.69
C GLY A 138 -5.74 -0.67 -0.69
N GLY A 139 -5.34 0.58 -0.87
CA GLY A 139 -6.27 1.70 -0.87
C GLY A 139 -7.24 1.69 -2.06
N TYR A 140 -6.74 1.34 -3.26
CA TYR A 140 -7.59 1.29 -4.46
C TYR A 140 -8.52 0.07 -4.51
N THR A 141 -8.16 -1.04 -3.84
CA THR A 141 -9.01 -2.24 -3.78
C THR A 141 -10.37 -1.95 -3.14
N ILE A 142 -10.43 -1.05 -2.15
CA ILE A 142 -11.68 -0.70 -1.46
C ILE A 142 -12.56 0.24 -2.28
N ILE A 143 -11.97 1.13 -3.08
CA ILE A 143 -12.71 2.08 -3.91
C ILE A 143 -13.22 1.44 -5.21
N TRP A 144 -12.61 0.34 -5.63
CA TRP A 144 -12.98 -0.38 -6.85
C TRP A 144 -14.50 -0.64 -7.00
N PRO A 145 -15.22 -1.16 -5.98
CA PRO A 145 -16.67 -1.34 -6.09
C PRO A 145 -17.48 -0.03 -6.13
N TYR A 146 -17.08 1.01 -5.40
CA TYR A 146 -17.87 2.25 -5.29
C TYR A 146 -17.84 3.06 -6.59
N ARG A 147 -16.75 2.98 -7.35
CA ARG A 147 -16.62 3.67 -8.66
C ARG A 147 -17.59 3.13 -9.71
N HIS A 148 -18.00 1.88 -9.62
CA HIS A 148 -18.96 1.29 -10.54
C HIS A 148 -20.41 1.68 -10.19
N GLU A 149 -20.72 2.01 -8.94
CA GLU A 149 -22.08 2.47 -8.58
C GLU A 149 -22.35 3.91 -9.05
N GLU A 150 -21.36 4.81 -8.98
CA GLU A 150 -21.51 6.19 -9.49
C GLU A 150 -21.63 6.25 -11.02
N GLU A 151 -20.91 5.40 -11.76
CA GLU A 151 -21.01 5.34 -13.23
C GLU A 151 -22.31 4.70 -13.72
N THR A 152 -22.97 3.87 -12.91
CA THR A 152 -24.24 3.22 -13.29
C THR A 152 -25.48 4.07 -12.92
N SER A 153 -25.32 5.11 -12.09
CA SER A 153 -26.44 5.89 -11.53
C SER A 153 -26.85 7.12 -12.33
N THR A 154 -26.12 7.51 -13.38
CA THR A 154 -26.52 8.61 -14.28
C THR A 154 -25.98 8.32 -15.69
N PRO A 155 -26.83 8.23 -16.73
CA PRO A 155 -27.87 9.23 -17.00
C PRO A 155 -29.24 8.60 -17.33
N THR A 156 -30.25 8.85 -16.50
CA THR A 156 -31.63 8.93 -17.02
C THR A 156 -31.71 10.19 -17.87
N ILE A 157 -31.28 10.09 -19.12
CA ILE A 157 -31.62 11.04 -20.17
C ILE A 157 -33.14 10.99 -20.26
N ASN A 158 -33.80 12.01 -19.73
CA ASN A 158 -35.20 12.29 -20.03
C ASN A 158 -35.28 12.54 -21.53
N LEU A 159 -35.54 11.48 -22.30
CA LEU A 159 -36.03 11.59 -23.65
C LEU A 159 -37.51 11.98 -23.54
N ASP A 160 -37.74 13.28 -23.36
CA ASP A 160 -39.00 13.92 -23.71
C ASP A 160 -39.16 13.80 -25.23
N PHE A 161 -39.59 12.62 -25.68
CA PHE A 161 -40.16 12.45 -26.99
C PHE A 161 -41.53 13.11 -26.96
N GLY A 162 -41.55 14.39 -27.32
CA GLY A 162 -42.76 15.13 -27.65
C GLY A 162 -43.55 14.38 -28.73
N GLY A 163 -44.51 13.59 -28.28
CA GLY A 163 -45.50 12.93 -29.11
C GLY A 163 -46.80 13.73 -29.13
N GLY A 164 -47.36 13.93 -30.33
CA GLY A 164 -48.72 14.42 -30.55
C GLY A 164 -48.79 15.42 -31.69
N LYS A 165 -49.02 14.97 -32.93
CA LYS A 165 -50.34 14.91 -33.63
C LYS A 165 -50.75 16.26 -34.21
N THR A 166 -50.63 16.47 -35.52
CA THR A 166 -51.62 16.24 -36.61
C THR A 166 -52.82 17.21 -36.60
N GLU A 167 -53.13 17.71 -37.81
CA GLU A 167 -54.41 18.31 -38.27
C GLU A 167 -54.66 19.76 -37.80
N GLU A 168 -55.02 20.76 -38.61
CA GLU A 168 -55.55 20.86 -39.99
C GLU A 168 -54.96 22.08 -40.72
#